data_AF-T0JZ51-F1
#
_entry.id   AF-T0JZ51-F1
#
_cell.length_a   1.000
_cell.length_b   1.000
_cell.length_c   1.000
_cell.angle_alpha   90.00
_cell.angle_beta   90.00
_cell.angle_gamma   90.00
#
_symmetry.space_group_name_H-M   'P 1'
#
loop_
_entity.id
_entity.type
_entity.pdbx_description
1 polymer ?
#
loop_
_entity_poly.entity_id
_entity_poly.type
_entity_poly.pdbx_seq_one_letter_code
_entity_poly.pdbx_strand_id
1 'polypeptide(L)'
;MLSLPKLPSSLRLNEDAVNSTTSIPKLQPDDPAILDKVLEKLTGDIVILGGYRGSILRSAEPPHQQLWAPVKIGLNMRKVDLEVGLNHEDEENMEERIIPSGMLQNIGPIDISRKLFRKVAACENVRKGKLRLWDYGYDWRLSPHLLSRKMVEFMEKLPSNQPDSQEPRGALVLAHSLGGLITRHAVNQRPELFSGVVYVGTPQRCINVLGPLRDGDSVLLNEKILTAQVNFSIRTSFVFLPEDGACFANKETKEEYRVDFHDVNTWIKYRLSPCIEATLPPLNPKESPYNFSSLLPLRSRASSEKKNSHVPPSSLADAARRVELAREGNLNPQIDGNVHHQDSHQNTPSPFTKGVPGTPTPPNRARNLAYLERTLAEVKRFRAETQYKPAHTEANVYPPLGVIYSKEIPTVSAVNVSSREAIAHADAYDNLIFGAGDGVVLSREAQLPEGYELVNNGLVRTRRGHLTMLGDLPAVGKALEAVIRGRRKGIGMGHAVQKAKAGRSRVAEA
;
A
#
# COMPACT_ATOMS: atom_id res chain seq x y z
N MET A 1 39.48 34.56 -42.47
CA MET A 1 40.59 34.15 -41.58
C MET A 1 40.69 35.18 -40.48
N LEU A 2 40.17 34.88 -39.29
CA LEU A 2 40.40 35.59 -38.03
C LEU A 2 39.78 34.72 -36.92
N SER A 3 40.60 34.34 -35.94
CA SER A 3 40.31 33.37 -34.88
C SER A 3 39.47 33.98 -33.76
N LEU A 4 38.52 33.21 -33.24
CA LEU A 4 37.83 33.46 -31.96
C LEU A 4 38.30 32.45 -30.88
N PRO A 5 38.22 32.79 -29.58
CA PRO A 5 38.97 32.14 -28.51
C PRO A 5 38.37 30.81 -28.04
N LYS A 6 39.23 29.95 -27.49
CA LYS A 6 38.88 28.65 -26.87
C LYS A 6 38.07 28.84 -25.58
N LEU A 7 36.90 28.19 -25.50
CA LEU A 7 36.15 27.95 -24.26
C LEU A 7 36.67 26.69 -23.54
N PRO A 8 36.59 26.62 -22.20
CA PRO A 8 37.25 25.60 -21.40
C PRO A 8 36.54 24.24 -21.49
N SER A 9 37.34 23.18 -21.37
CA SER A 9 36.97 21.78 -21.40
C SER A 9 36.18 21.38 -20.15
N SER A 10 34.85 21.50 -20.17
CA SER A 10 34.00 20.92 -19.13
C SER A 10 32.57 20.63 -19.62
N LEU A 11 32.43 19.98 -20.77
CA LEU A 11 31.18 19.32 -21.17
C LEU A 11 31.52 18.10 -22.04
N ARG A 12 32.09 17.07 -21.42
CA ARG A 12 31.92 15.70 -21.88
C ARG A 12 31.07 15.00 -20.84
N LEU A 13 29.83 14.70 -21.23
CA LEU A 13 28.96 13.78 -20.51
C LEU A 13 29.72 12.46 -20.38
N ASN A 14 30.05 12.07 -19.15
CA ASN A 14 30.64 10.77 -18.86
C ASN A 14 29.61 9.69 -19.19
N GLU A 15 29.79 9.01 -20.32
CA GLU A 15 29.11 7.76 -20.69
C GLU A 15 29.48 6.56 -19.79
N ASP A 16 30.27 6.77 -18.74
CA ASP A 16 30.70 5.71 -17.81
C ASP A 16 29.79 5.53 -16.57
N ALA A 17 28.67 6.25 -16.46
CA ALA A 17 27.75 6.13 -15.32
C ALA A 17 26.68 5.02 -15.45
N VAL A 18 26.64 4.29 -16.57
CA VAL A 18 25.59 3.27 -16.85
C VAL A 18 26.00 1.84 -16.45
N ASN A 19 27.23 1.61 -15.98
CA ASN A 19 27.73 0.29 -15.59
C ASN A 19 27.92 0.08 -14.07
N SER A 20 27.22 0.82 -13.22
CA SER A 20 27.03 0.42 -11.80
C SER A 20 25.99 -0.70 -11.73
N THR A 21 26.42 -1.92 -12.07
CA THR A 21 25.68 -3.13 -11.77
C THR A 21 25.71 -3.35 -10.25
N THR A 22 24.80 -2.69 -9.54
CA THR A 22 24.39 -3.15 -8.21
C THR A 22 23.86 -4.57 -8.40
N SER A 23 24.67 -5.57 -8.01
CA SER A 23 24.33 -6.98 -8.13
C SER A 23 22.96 -7.23 -7.50
N ILE A 24 21.98 -7.62 -8.32
CA ILE A 24 20.66 -8.02 -7.85
C ILE A 24 20.89 -9.14 -6.81
N PRO A 25 20.42 -9.01 -5.56
CA PRO A 25 20.63 -10.04 -4.56
C PRO A 25 20.07 -11.37 -5.08
N LYS A 26 20.94 -12.36 -5.30
CA LYS A 26 20.50 -13.74 -5.51
C LYS A 26 19.73 -14.16 -4.27
N LEU A 27 18.59 -14.82 -4.48
CA LEU A 27 17.76 -15.30 -3.38
C LEU A 27 18.61 -16.29 -2.55
N GLN A 28 19.02 -15.86 -1.35
CA GLN A 28 19.73 -16.73 -0.43
C GLN A 28 18.78 -17.81 0.10
N PRO A 29 19.25 -19.04 0.36
CA PRO A 29 18.45 -20.07 1.00
C PRO A 29 17.76 -19.52 2.26
N ASP A 30 16.51 -19.92 2.48
CA ASP A 30 15.77 -19.48 3.65
C ASP A 30 16.24 -20.28 4.86
N ASP A 31 16.83 -19.59 5.85
CA ASP A 31 17.01 -20.12 7.19
C ASP A 31 15.68 -19.93 7.94
N PRO A 32 14.88 -20.99 8.16
CA PRO A 32 13.57 -20.86 8.80
C PRO A 32 13.68 -20.39 10.26
N ALA A 33 14.86 -20.50 10.89
CA ALA A 33 15.10 -20.11 12.28
C ALA A 33 15.66 -18.69 12.42
N ILE A 34 15.88 -17.94 11.33
CA ILE A 34 16.50 -16.61 11.41
C ILE A 34 15.70 -15.65 12.29
N LEU A 35 14.37 -15.66 12.19
CA LEU A 35 13.52 -14.81 13.01
C LEU A 35 13.65 -15.15 14.50
N ASP A 36 13.73 -16.43 14.86
CA ASP A 36 13.93 -16.86 16.26
C ASP A 36 15.24 -16.30 16.82
N LYS A 37 16.35 -16.47 16.10
CA LYS A 37 17.68 -15.96 16.47
C LYS A 37 17.70 -14.44 16.65
N VAL A 38 16.91 -13.72 15.86
CA VAL A 38 16.75 -12.26 15.98
C VAL A 38 15.96 -11.90 17.23
N LEU A 39 14.81 -12.57 17.46
CA LEU A 39 13.92 -12.29 18.58
C LEU A 39 14.58 -12.58 19.94
N GLU A 40 15.43 -13.61 20.03
CA GLU A 40 16.24 -13.93 21.23
C GLU A 40 17.13 -12.76 21.67
N LYS A 41 17.56 -11.91 20.73
CA LYS A 41 18.49 -10.80 20.97
C LYS A 41 17.79 -9.43 21.00
N LEU A 42 16.51 -9.38 20.67
CA LEU A 42 15.74 -8.14 20.55
C LEU A 42 15.11 -7.77 21.89
N THR A 43 15.31 -6.52 22.31
CA THR A 43 14.71 -5.90 23.49
C THR A 43 14.14 -4.53 23.11
N GLY A 44 13.34 -3.92 23.97
CA GLY A 44 12.72 -2.62 23.69
C GLY A 44 11.29 -2.74 23.18
N ASP A 45 10.92 -1.86 22.25
CA ASP A 45 9.61 -1.85 21.60
C ASP A 45 9.71 -2.32 20.15
N ILE A 46 8.82 -3.21 19.75
CA ILE A 46 8.55 -3.53 18.34
C ILE A 46 7.11 -3.13 18.00
N VAL A 47 6.95 -2.28 17.00
CA VAL A 47 5.65 -1.81 16.50
C VAL A 47 5.41 -2.43 15.13
N ILE A 48 4.26 -3.06 14.96
CA ILE A 48 3.83 -3.64 13.69
C ILE A 48 2.54 -2.97 13.27
N LEU A 49 2.50 -2.44 12.05
CA LEU A 49 1.33 -1.77 11.50
C LEU A 49 1.04 -2.18 10.05
N GLY A 50 -0.25 -2.27 9.75
CA GLY A 50 -0.77 -2.65 8.45
C GLY A 50 -0.86 -1.50 7.45
N GLY A 51 -1.27 -1.86 6.24
CA GLY A 51 -1.49 -0.94 5.13
C GLY A 51 -2.89 -0.36 5.02
N TYR A 52 -3.22 0.06 3.79
CA TYR A 52 -4.55 0.48 3.41
C TYR A 52 -5.53 -0.67 3.69
N ARG A 53 -6.62 -0.38 4.42
CA ARG A 53 -7.58 -1.40 4.88
C ARG A 53 -7.01 -2.44 5.85
N GLY A 54 -5.80 -2.22 6.36
CA GLY A 54 -5.00 -3.16 7.15
C GLY A 54 -5.26 -3.13 8.65
N SER A 55 -6.26 -2.38 9.14
CA SER A 55 -6.66 -2.34 10.56
C SER A 55 -8.16 -2.59 10.69
N ILE A 56 -8.57 -3.25 11.76
CA ILE A 56 -9.99 -3.48 12.06
C ILE A 56 -10.62 -2.16 12.51
N LEU A 57 -11.75 -1.78 11.91
CA LEU A 57 -12.53 -0.61 12.32
C LEU A 57 -13.79 -1.04 13.06
N ARG A 58 -14.13 -0.35 14.14
CA ARG A 58 -15.26 -0.64 15.03
C ARG A 58 -16.08 0.62 15.28
N SER A 59 -17.36 0.46 15.61
CA SER A 59 -18.15 1.55 16.15
C SER A 59 -17.52 2.08 17.43
N ALA A 60 -17.52 3.40 17.61
CA ALA A 60 -17.15 4.03 18.87
C ALA A 60 -18.20 3.76 19.96
N GLU A 61 -19.46 3.50 19.57
CA GLU A 61 -20.51 3.15 20.51
C GLU A 61 -20.33 1.72 21.05
N PRO A 62 -20.45 1.51 22.38
CA PRO A 62 -20.50 0.17 22.96
C PRO A 62 -21.62 -0.67 22.31
N PRO A 63 -21.39 -1.94 21.97
CA PRO A 63 -20.28 -2.80 22.37
C PRO A 63 -19.07 -2.81 21.40
N HIS A 64 -18.82 -1.71 20.68
CA HIS A 64 -17.74 -1.58 19.69
C HIS A 64 -17.81 -2.63 18.58
N GLN A 65 -19.00 -2.70 17.95
CA GLN A 65 -19.28 -3.62 16.86
C GLN A 65 -18.29 -3.40 15.71
N GLN A 66 -17.81 -4.50 15.13
CA GLN A 66 -16.86 -4.45 14.02
C GLN A 66 -17.58 -4.00 12.74
N LEU A 67 -17.07 -2.93 12.13
CA LEU A 67 -17.59 -2.33 10.90
C LEU A 67 -16.76 -2.77 9.69
N TRP A 68 -15.46 -2.97 9.88
CA TRP A 68 -14.52 -3.40 8.85
C TRP A 68 -13.76 -4.66 9.26
N ALA A 69 -13.42 -5.47 8.26
CA ALA A 69 -12.86 -6.83 8.27
C ALA A 69 -13.91 -7.95 8.14
N PRO A 70 -13.70 -8.90 7.20
CA PRO A 70 -14.69 -9.90 6.85
C PRO A 70 -14.74 -11.01 7.89
N VAL A 71 -15.74 -10.98 8.77
CA VAL A 71 -16.10 -12.14 9.59
C VAL A 71 -17.58 -12.42 9.39
N LYS A 72 -17.87 -13.57 8.78
CA LYS A 72 -19.20 -14.21 8.65
C LYS A 72 -20.39 -13.24 8.80
N ILE A 73 -20.53 -12.34 7.84
CA ILE A 73 -21.75 -11.53 7.73
C ILE A 73 -22.81 -12.47 7.17
N GLY A 74 -23.62 -13.04 8.07
CA GLY A 74 -24.76 -13.89 7.70
C GLY A 74 -25.79 -13.11 6.87
N LEU A 75 -26.75 -13.85 6.30
CA LEU A 75 -27.80 -13.43 5.35
C LEU A 75 -28.69 -12.24 5.78
N ASN A 76 -28.44 -11.58 6.92
CA ASN A 76 -29.11 -10.37 7.39
C ASN A 76 -28.11 -9.20 7.50
N MET A 77 -27.56 -8.80 6.36
CA MET A 77 -26.60 -7.69 6.25
C MET A 77 -27.19 -6.38 6.77
N ARG A 78 -26.73 -5.92 7.94
CA ARG A 78 -26.88 -4.51 8.34
C ARG A 78 -26.02 -3.64 7.42
N LYS A 79 -26.59 -2.51 6.96
CA LYS A 79 -25.84 -1.50 6.21
C LYS A 79 -24.79 -0.89 7.13
N VAL A 80 -23.52 -1.12 6.82
CA VAL A 80 -22.39 -0.45 7.51
C VAL A 80 -21.96 0.71 6.62
N ASP A 81 -21.96 1.90 7.18
CA ASP A 81 -21.46 3.10 6.52
C ASP A 81 -19.98 3.31 6.89
N LEU A 82 -19.11 3.25 5.88
CA LEU A 82 -17.68 3.52 6.02
C LEU A 82 -17.28 4.88 5.44
N GLU A 83 -18.24 5.69 4.99
CA GLU A 83 -17.97 7.02 4.45
C GLU A 83 -17.35 7.93 5.52
N VAL A 84 -16.36 8.72 5.10
CA VAL A 84 -15.82 9.83 5.87
C VAL A 84 -16.44 11.11 5.35
N GLY A 85 -16.91 11.99 6.23
CA GLY A 85 -17.42 13.28 5.76
C GLY A 85 -16.36 14.07 4.98
N LEU A 86 -16.82 14.89 4.05
CA LEU A 86 -15.94 15.57 3.09
C LEU A 86 -15.35 16.89 3.62
N ASN A 87 -15.64 17.29 4.86
CA ASN A 87 -15.06 18.46 5.51
C ASN A 87 -13.88 18.06 6.41
N HIS A 88 -13.01 19.01 6.75
CA HIS A 88 -11.85 18.73 7.61
C HIS A 88 -12.27 18.30 9.03
N GLU A 89 -13.32 18.91 9.58
CA GLU A 89 -13.85 18.58 10.90
C GLU A 89 -14.36 17.13 10.98
N ASP A 90 -14.83 16.57 9.85
CA ASP A 90 -15.40 15.22 9.81
C ASP A 90 -14.37 14.11 10.07
N GLU A 91 -13.10 14.35 9.74
CA GLU A 91 -12.01 13.39 10.05
C GLU A 91 -11.46 13.57 11.46
N GLU A 92 -11.40 14.79 11.98
CA GLU A 92 -10.92 15.06 13.34
C GLU A 92 -11.88 14.45 14.39
N ASN A 93 -13.19 14.51 14.13
CA ASN A 93 -14.22 13.94 15.01
C ASN A 93 -14.53 12.45 14.71
N MET A 94 -13.75 11.78 13.84
CA MET A 94 -14.09 10.41 13.41
C MET A 94 -14.14 9.42 14.58
N GLU A 95 -13.27 9.58 15.58
CA GLU A 95 -13.18 8.69 16.73
C GLU A 95 -14.45 8.70 17.61
N GLU A 96 -15.33 9.69 17.46
CA GLU A 96 -16.65 9.71 18.09
C GLU A 96 -17.62 8.68 17.49
N ARG A 97 -17.34 8.21 16.27
CA ARG A 97 -18.20 7.27 15.52
C ARG A 97 -17.50 5.96 15.19
N ILE A 98 -16.24 6.01 14.79
CA ILE A 98 -15.46 4.86 14.37
C ILE A 98 -14.07 4.92 14.97
N ILE A 99 -13.71 3.87 15.70
CA ILE A 99 -12.40 3.72 16.32
C ILE A 99 -11.63 2.56 15.66
N PRO A 100 -10.31 2.70 15.46
CA PRO A 100 -9.48 1.58 15.06
C PRO A 100 -9.21 0.65 16.24
N SER A 101 -8.97 -0.62 15.93
CA SER A 101 -8.48 -1.62 16.86
C SER A 101 -7.05 -2.02 16.47
N GLY A 102 -6.69 -3.31 16.49
CA GLY A 102 -5.41 -3.80 15.98
C GLY A 102 -5.38 -3.95 14.45
N MET A 103 -4.21 -4.31 13.95
CA MET A 103 -3.97 -4.74 12.58
C MET A 103 -4.87 -5.92 12.22
N LEU A 104 -5.38 -5.93 10.99
CA LEU A 104 -6.07 -7.08 10.41
C LEU A 104 -5.06 -8.20 10.14
N GLN A 105 -5.01 -9.20 11.03
CA GLN A 105 -3.97 -10.23 10.98
C GLN A 105 -4.25 -11.38 10.01
N ASN A 106 -5.49 -11.56 9.56
CA ASN A 106 -5.89 -12.60 8.61
C ASN A 106 -7.26 -12.31 8.00
N ILE A 107 -7.53 -12.87 6.82
CA ILE A 107 -8.85 -12.89 6.19
C ILE A 107 -9.22 -14.34 5.88
N GLY A 108 -10.21 -14.88 6.59
CA GLY A 108 -10.52 -16.31 6.52
C GLY A 108 -9.26 -17.16 6.75
N PRO A 109 -8.86 -18.03 5.79
CA PRO A 109 -7.65 -18.84 5.90
C PRO A 109 -6.35 -18.11 5.49
N ILE A 110 -6.43 -16.91 4.90
CA ILE A 110 -5.27 -16.17 4.41
C ILE A 110 -4.58 -15.49 5.58
N ASP A 111 -3.31 -15.83 5.78
CA ASP A 111 -2.46 -15.28 6.84
C ASP A 111 -1.79 -13.99 6.37
N ILE A 112 -2.22 -12.85 6.90
CA ILE A 112 -1.63 -11.54 6.60
C ILE A 112 -0.41 -11.33 7.48
N SER A 113 -0.59 -11.39 8.80
CA SER A 113 0.47 -11.21 9.80
C SER A 113 0.27 -12.04 11.07
N ARG A 114 -0.80 -12.85 11.15
CA ARG A 114 -1.13 -13.64 12.36
C ARG A 114 0.01 -14.56 12.77
N LYS A 115 0.67 -15.26 11.84
CA LYS A 115 1.85 -16.10 12.16
C LYS A 115 2.98 -15.28 12.77
N LEU A 116 3.24 -14.08 12.24
CA LEU A 116 4.26 -13.18 12.75
C LEU A 116 3.95 -12.74 14.18
N PHE A 117 2.74 -12.21 14.42
CA PHE A 117 2.32 -11.81 15.77
C PHE A 117 2.43 -12.95 16.78
N ARG A 118 1.97 -14.16 16.41
CA ARG A 118 2.11 -15.35 17.27
C ARG A 118 3.57 -15.68 17.57
N LYS A 119 4.45 -15.59 16.57
CA LYS A 119 5.88 -15.90 16.71
C LYS A 119 6.58 -14.89 17.63
N VAL A 120 6.32 -13.59 17.44
CA VAL A 120 6.91 -12.53 18.28
C VAL A 120 6.38 -12.63 19.71
N ALA A 121 5.06 -12.76 19.89
CA ALA A 121 4.45 -12.87 21.22
C ALA A 121 4.93 -14.11 22.01
N ALA A 122 5.27 -15.19 21.31
CA ALA A 122 5.74 -16.42 21.93
C ALA A 122 7.22 -16.38 22.36
N CYS A 123 8.01 -15.39 21.94
CA CYS A 123 9.44 -15.36 22.23
C CYS A 123 9.72 -15.06 23.72
N GLU A 124 10.88 -15.52 24.20
CA GLU A 124 11.23 -15.43 25.62
C GLU A 124 11.37 -13.97 26.11
N ASN A 125 11.87 -13.06 25.26
CA ASN A 125 12.01 -11.65 25.63
C ASN A 125 10.66 -10.97 25.82
N VAL A 126 9.62 -11.34 25.05
CA VAL A 126 8.26 -10.84 25.29
C VAL A 126 7.71 -11.40 26.61
N ARG A 127 7.86 -12.70 26.84
CA ARG A 127 7.38 -13.34 28.08
C ARG A 127 8.04 -12.78 29.34
N LYS A 128 9.32 -12.38 29.25
CA LYS A 128 10.09 -11.75 30.33
C LYS A 128 9.90 -10.23 30.42
N GLY A 129 9.07 -9.63 29.56
CA GLY A 129 8.85 -8.18 29.52
C GLY A 129 10.03 -7.34 29.00
N LYS A 130 11.06 -7.98 28.43
CA LYS A 130 12.23 -7.31 27.83
C LYS A 130 11.97 -6.76 26.43
N LEU A 131 10.97 -7.31 25.74
CA LEU A 131 10.50 -6.86 24.44
C LEU A 131 8.99 -6.64 24.53
N ARG A 132 8.50 -5.51 24.05
CA ARG A 132 7.06 -5.18 24.03
C ARG A 132 6.58 -5.14 22.58
N LEU A 133 5.57 -5.95 22.30
CA LEU A 133 4.94 -6.04 20.99
C LEU A 133 3.72 -5.12 20.94
N TRP A 134 3.76 -4.15 20.03
CA TRP A 134 2.67 -3.21 19.80
C TRP A 134 1.98 -3.51 18.47
N ASP A 135 0.70 -3.92 18.56
CA ASP A 135 -0.21 -4.04 17.43
C ASP A 135 -0.84 -2.67 17.14
N TYR A 136 -0.25 -1.90 16.23
CA TYR A 136 -0.69 -0.53 15.94
C TYR A 136 -1.69 -0.53 14.79
N GLY A 137 -2.98 -0.43 15.12
CA GLY A 137 -4.02 -0.15 14.15
C GLY A 137 -4.43 1.32 14.14
N TYR A 138 -4.86 1.77 12.96
CA TYR A 138 -5.25 3.16 12.72
C TYR A 138 -6.41 3.22 11.73
N ASP A 139 -7.13 4.33 11.71
CA ASP A 139 -8.19 4.53 10.73
C ASP A 139 -7.59 4.90 9.38
N TRP A 140 -7.29 3.89 8.58
CA TRP A 140 -6.67 4.01 7.26
C TRP A 140 -7.47 4.87 6.27
N ARG A 141 -8.66 5.37 6.61
CA ARG A 141 -9.48 6.23 5.75
C ARG A 141 -9.12 7.72 5.82
N LEU A 142 -8.50 8.16 6.93
CA LEU A 142 -8.30 9.58 7.27
C LEU A 142 -7.12 10.22 6.51
N SER A 143 -6.91 11.53 6.62
CA SER A 143 -5.80 12.19 5.93
C SER A 143 -4.43 11.65 6.37
N PRO A 144 -3.47 11.49 5.45
CA PRO A 144 -2.17 10.93 5.79
C PRO A 144 -1.36 11.81 6.77
N HIS A 145 -1.57 13.14 6.75
CA HIS A 145 -0.97 14.02 7.76
C HIS A 145 -1.52 13.75 9.16
N LEU A 146 -2.85 13.65 9.33
CA LEU A 146 -3.46 13.33 10.63
C LEU A 146 -2.96 11.97 11.14
N LEU A 147 -2.93 10.96 10.27
CA LEU A 147 -2.42 9.64 10.63
C LEU A 147 -0.94 9.68 11.05
N SER A 148 -0.11 10.47 10.37
CA SER A 148 1.28 10.63 10.79
C SER A 148 1.41 11.36 12.12
N ARG A 149 0.60 12.38 12.41
CA ARG A 149 0.60 13.07 13.72
C ARG A 149 0.24 12.08 14.83
N LYS A 150 -0.86 11.35 14.66
CA LYS A 150 -1.29 10.31 15.61
C LYS A 150 -0.25 9.21 15.81
N MET A 151 0.48 8.83 14.75
CA MET A 151 1.59 7.89 14.87
C MET A 151 2.74 8.47 15.68
N VAL A 152 3.14 9.72 15.46
CA VAL A 152 4.17 10.39 16.26
C VAL A 152 3.76 10.44 17.74
N GLU A 153 2.54 10.88 18.04
CA GLU A 153 2.02 10.94 19.41
C GLU A 153 1.98 9.57 20.10
N PHE A 154 1.65 8.50 19.35
CA PHE A 154 1.74 7.14 19.84
C PHE A 154 3.18 6.73 20.15
N MET A 155 4.10 7.00 19.23
CA MET A 155 5.51 6.65 19.37
C MET A 155 6.17 7.37 20.55
N GLU A 156 5.81 8.63 20.79
CA GLU A 156 6.30 9.42 21.94
C GLU A 156 5.92 8.82 23.29
N LYS A 157 4.81 8.08 23.37
CA LYS A 157 4.31 7.44 24.60
C LYS A 157 4.93 6.07 24.86
N LEU A 158 5.72 5.54 23.93
CA LEU A 158 6.34 4.22 24.08
C LEU A 158 7.44 4.22 25.16
N PRO A 159 7.62 3.12 25.91
CA PRO A 159 8.63 3.04 26.97
C PRO A 159 10.08 3.26 26.49
N SER A 160 10.45 2.82 25.28
CA SER A 160 11.79 3.07 24.68
C SER A 160 12.02 4.53 24.29
N ASN A 161 10.97 5.35 24.25
CA ASN A 161 11.04 6.77 23.90
C ASN A 161 10.91 7.69 25.11
N GLN A 162 10.65 7.15 26.31
CA GLN A 162 10.63 7.95 27.53
C GLN A 162 12.04 8.44 27.91
N PRO A 163 12.17 9.64 28.50
CA PRO A 163 13.46 10.20 28.88
C PRO A 163 14.26 9.36 29.89
N ASP A 164 13.57 8.62 30.76
CA ASP A 164 14.12 7.78 31.82
C ASP A 164 14.40 6.33 31.38
N SER A 165 14.11 6.01 30.11
CA SER A 165 14.27 4.67 29.55
C SER A 165 15.70 4.17 29.68
N GLN A 166 15.87 3.02 30.32
CA GLN A 166 17.15 2.31 30.43
C GLN A 166 17.43 1.42 29.21
N GLU A 167 16.49 1.35 28.28
CA GLU A 167 16.56 0.52 27.08
C GLU A 167 17.13 1.29 25.89
N PRO A 168 17.55 0.61 24.81
CA PRO A 168 17.94 1.29 23.58
C PRO A 168 16.84 2.22 23.09
N ARG A 169 17.17 3.50 22.94
CA ARG A 169 16.20 4.54 22.53
C ARG A 169 15.63 4.28 21.13
N GLY A 170 14.33 4.48 20.99
CA GLY A 170 13.59 4.32 19.74
C GLY A 170 12.94 2.95 19.60
N ALA A 171 11.74 2.92 19.00
CA ALA A 171 11.06 1.67 18.68
C ALA A 171 11.47 1.12 17.31
N LEU A 172 11.49 -0.21 17.17
CA LEU A 172 11.70 -0.89 15.89
C LEU A 172 10.35 -1.04 15.19
N VAL A 173 10.22 -0.53 13.97
CA VAL A 173 8.94 -0.49 13.27
C VAL A 173 8.94 -1.39 12.02
N LEU A 174 7.91 -2.22 11.89
CA LEU A 174 7.65 -3.02 10.69
C LEU A 174 6.35 -2.52 10.04
N ALA A 175 6.49 -1.79 8.94
CA ALA A 175 5.42 -1.02 8.33
C ALA A 175 5.03 -1.57 6.96
N HIS A 176 3.79 -2.05 6.83
CA HIS A 176 3.30 -2.63 5.58
C HIS A 176 2.54 -1.62 4.72
N SER A 177 2.81 -1.61 3.41
CA SER A 177 2.06 -0.87 2.40
C SER A 177 1.87 0.62 2.79
N LEU A 178 0.63 1.14 2.85
CA LEU A 178 0.31 2.51 3.31
C LEU A 178 0.95 2.85 4.66
N GLY A 179 1.00 1.91 5.60
CA GLY A 179 1.59 2.14 6.91
C GLY A 179 3.06 2.56 6.80
N GLY A 180 3.76 2.11 5.75
CA GLY A 180 5.10 2.58 5.43
C GLY A 180 5.17 4.03 4.95
N LEU A 181 4.18 4.52 4.20
CA LEU A 181 4.12 5.94 3.82
C LEU A 181 3.89 6.84 5.05
N ILE A 182 2.97 6.45 5.93
CA ILE A 182 2.72 7.14 7.20
C ILE A 182 3.98 7.13 8.07
N THR A 183 4.62 5.96 8.19
CA THR A 183 5.87 5.81 8.96
C THR A 183 6.99 6.67 8.38
N ARG A 184 7.18 6.71 7.05
CA ARG A 184 8.23 7.52 6.41
C ARG A 184 8.04 9.01 6.68
N HIS A 185 6.80 9.50 6.61
CA HIS A 185 6.51 10.87 7.02
C HIS A 185 6.84 11.10 8.50
N ALA A 186 6.40 10.21 9.40
CA ALA A 186 6.69 10.31 10.84
C ALA A 186 8.20 10.33 11.14
N VAL A 187 8.99 9.47 10.47
CA VAL A 187 10.46 9.44 10.56
C VAL A 187 11.06 10.78 10.11
N ASN A 188 10.54 11.39 9.05
CA ASN A 188 11.02 12.70 8.59
C ASN A 188 10.73 13.85 9.56
N GLN A 189 9.72 13.71 10.42
CA GLN A 189 9.38 14.69 11.44
C GLN A 189 10.16 14.45 12.74
N ARG A 190 10.24 13.19 13.20
CA ARG A 190 10.77 12.80 14.52
C ARG A 190 11.62 11.52 14.42
N PRO A 191 12.78 11.56 13.73
CA PRO A 191 13.57 10.36 13.45
C PRO A 191 14.10 9.67 14.72
N GLU A 192 14.28 10.41 15.81
CA GLU A 192 14.80 9.91 17.08
C GLU A 192 13.86 8.95 17.82
N LEU A 193 12.57 8.90 17.44
CA LEU A 193 11.59 7.96 18.00
C LEU A 193 11.74 6.53 17.47
N PHE A 194 12.63 6.32 16.51
CA PHE A 194 12.79 5.06 15.78
C PHE A 194 14.20 4.49 16.00
N SER A 195 14.29 3.21 16.40
CA SER A 195 15.57 2.48 16.44
C SER A 195 15.87 1.74 15.14
N GLY A 196 14.88 1.63 14.26
CA GLY A 196 14.97 0.99 12.95
C GLY A 196 13.60 0.92 12.28
N VAL A 197 13.58 0.88 10.95
CA VAL A 197 12.33 0.73 10.18
C VAL A 197 12.51 -0.29 9.07
N VAL A 198 11.56 -1.22 8.95
CA VAL A 198 11.44 -2.14 7.83
C VAL A 198 10.16 -1.82 7.07
N TYR A 199 10.30 -1.37 5.83
CA TYR A 199 9.20 -1.10 4.91
C TYR A 199 8.85 -2.37 4.13
N VAL A 200 7.58 -2.76 4.12
CA VAL A 200 7.13 -4.02 3.49
C VAL A 200 6.13 -3.69 2.40
N GLY A 201 6.56 -3.80 1.13
CA GLY A 201 5.71 -3.50 -0.03
C GLY A 201 5.18 -2.06 -0.04
N THR A 202 5.93 -1.09 0.51
CA THR A 202 5.48 0.31 0.62
C THR A 202 5.54 1.01 -0.74
N PRO A 203 4.42 1.45 -1.32
CA PRO A 203 4.41 2.04 -2.66
C PRO A 203 4.92 3.49 -2.68
N GLN A 204 5.70 3.86 -3.69
CA GLN A 204 5.89 5.25 -4.12
C GLN A 204 4.71 5.75 -4.97
N ARG A 205 4.08 4.84 -5.73
CA ARG A 205 2.79 5.01 -6.40
C ARG A 205 2.10 3.65 -6.55
N CYS A 206 0.79 3.66 -6.71
CA CYS A 206 -0.02 2.46 -6.92
C CYS A 206 -1.32 2.83 -7.66
N ILE A 207 -1.30 2.65 -9.00
CA ILE A 207 -2.44 3.04 -9.85
C ILE A 207 -3.69 2.19 -9.63
N ASN A 208 -3.59 1.04 -8.96
CA ASN A 208 -4.72 0.16 -8.66
C ASN A 208 -5.86 0.86 -7.91
N VAL A 209 -5.59 1.98 -7.23
CA VAL A 209 -6.62 2.75 -6.52
C VAL A 209 -7.63 3.42 -7.46
N LEU A 210 -7.27 3.64 -8.73
CA LEU A 210 -8.12 4.31 -9.71
C LEU A 210 -9.40 3.53 -10.02
N GLY A 211 -9.34 2.18 -10.02
CA GLY A 211 -10.51 1.32 -10.20
C GLY A 211 -11.56 1.57 -9.12
N PRO A 212 -11.22 1.38 -7.81
CA PRO A 212 -12.12 1.66 -6.70
C PRO A 212 -12.69 3.09 -6.67
N LEU A 213 -11.91 4.09 -7.09
CA LEU A 213 -12.35 5.48 -7.14
C LEU A 213 -13.38 5.75 -8.27
N ARG A 214 -13.33 4.96 -9.35
CA ARG A 214 -14.22 5.08 -10.50
C ARG A 214 -15.44 4.17 -10.39
N ASP A 215 -15.23 2.90 -10.09
CA ASP A 215 -16.26 1.87 -10.21
C ASP A 215 -16.73 1.34 -8.84
N GLY A 216 -16.04 1.73 -7.76
CA GLY A 216 -16.19 1.08 -6.47
C GLY A 216 -15.43 -0.25 -6.41
N ASP A 217 -15.61 -0.98 -5.33
CA ASP A 217 -14.85 -2.19 -5.06
C ASP A 217 -15.75 -3.25 -4.41
N SER A 218 -15.73 -4.45 -4.99
CA SER A 218 -16.46 -5.61 -4.48
C SER A 218 -15.54 -6.42 -3.60
N VAL A 219 -15.55 -6.15 -2.30
CA VAL A 219 -14.76 -6.96 -1.36
C VAL A 219 -15.52 -8.24 -1.02
N LEU A 220 -14.93 -9.37 -1.41
CA LEU A 220 -15.53 -10.71 -1.35
C LEU A 220 -16.82 -10.83 -2.18
N LEU A 221 -17.99 -10.65 -1.55
CA LEU A 221 -19.32 -10.78 -2.16
C LEU A 221 -20.17 -9.51 -1.92
N ASN A 222 -19.57 -8.44 -1.40
CA ASN A 222 -20.30 -7.26 -0.97
C ASN A 222 -19.85 -6.00 -1.69
N GLU A 223 -20.60 -5.66 -2.73
CA GLU A 223 -20.40 -4.47 -3.56
C GLU A 223 -20.95 -3.19 -2.90
N LYS A 224 -21.66 -3.32 -1.77
CA LYS A 224 -22.38 -2.21 -1.13
C LYS A 224 -21.58 -1.49 -0.05
N ILE A 225 -20.44 -2.04 0.39
CA ILE A 225 -19.64 -1.45 1.48
C ILE A 225 -18.63 -0.42 0.94
N LEU A 226 -18.01 -0.70 -0.22
CA LEU A 226 -16.96 0.14 -0.79
C LEU A 226 -17.39 0.67 -2.16
N THR A 227 -18.49 1.40 -2.19
CA THR A 227 -18.95 2.10 -3.39
C THR A 227 -17.92 3.15 -3.85
N ALA A 228 -18.06 3.66 -5.07
CA ALA A 228 -17.21 4.74 -5.55
C ALA A 228 -17.27 5.98 -4.63
N GLN A 229 -18.44 6.31 -4.06
CA GLN A 229 -18.60 7.39 -3.09
C GLN A 229 -17.79 7.16 -1.82
N VAL A 230 -17.83 5.94 -1.26
CA VAL A 230 -17.05 5.59 -0.07
C VAL A 230 -15.55 5.69 -0.37
N ASN A 231 -15.08 5.11 -1.48
CA ASN A 231 -13.67 5.21 -1.88
C ASN A 231 -13.22 6.66 -2.15
N PHE A 232 -14.10 7.49 -2.73
CA PHE A 232 -13.85 8.91 -2.95
C PHE A 232 -13.68 9.68 -1.63
N SER A 233 -14.44 9.31 -0.59
CA SER A 233 -14.33 9.92 0.75
C SER A 233 -13.05 9.54 1.52
N ILE A 234 -12.37 8.47 1.09
CA ILE A 234 -11.16 7.97 1.75
C ILE A 234 -9.95 8.79 1.27
N ARG A 235 -9.42 9.64 2.16
CA ARG A 235 -8.38 10.63 1.84
C ARG A 235 -7.02 9.98 1.51
N THR A 236 -6.70 8.86 2.14
CA THR A 236 -5.48 8.09 1.84
C THR A 236 -5.50 7.46 0.45
N SER A 237 -6.65 7.25 -0.19
CA SER A 237 -6.72 6.72 -1.56
C SER A 237 -5.88 7.55 -2.52
N PHE A 238 -5.89 8.88 -2.34
CA PHE A 238 -5.23 9.82 -3.23
C PHE A 238 -3.69 9.80 -3.07
N VAL A 239 -3.13 9.25 -1.98
CA VAL A 239 -1.67 9.21 -1.76
C VAL A 239 -0.94 8.36 -2.81
N PHE A 240 -1.65 7.38 -3.39
CA PHE A 240 -1.09 6.44 -4.34
C PHE A 240 -1.00 6.96 -5.77
N LEU A 241 -1.59 8.12 -6.05
CA LEU A 241 -1.67 8.69 -7.40
C LEU A 241 -0.27 9.02 -7.95
N PRO A 242 0.04 8.70 -9.23
CA PRO A 242 1.33 9.02 -9.82
C PRO A 242 1.60 10.53 -9.90
N GLU A 243 2.73 10.99 -9.37
CA GLU A 243 3.18 12.40 -9.50
C GLU A 243 3.73 12.72 -10.90
N ASP A 244 4.28 11.72 -11.60
CA ASP A 244 4.78 11.85 -12.98
C ASP A 244 3.67 11.71 -14.04
N GLY A 245 2.45 11.43 -13.59
CA GLY A 245 1.27 11.24 -14.40
C GLY A 245 1.24 9.96 -15.24
N ALA A 246 2.19 9.03 -15.06
CA ALA A 246 2.22 7.81 -15.85
C ALA A 246 1.10 6.85 -15.40
N CYS A 247 0.21 6.51 -16.31
CA CYS A 247 -0.89 5.58 -16.07
C CYS A 247 -1.45 5.00 -17.37
N PHE A 248 -1.58 5.80 -18.42
CA PHE A 248 -2.20 5.38 -19.67
C PHE A 248 -1.16 5.31 -20.80
N ALA A 249 -1.33 4.37 -21.72
CA ALA A 249 -0.54 4.27 -22.94
C ALA A 249 -1.44 3.94 -24.14
N ASN A 250 -1.08 4.44 -25.32
CA ASN A 250 -1.77 4.05 -26.54
C ASN A 250 -1.54 2.57 -26.84
N LYS A 251 -2.63 1.83 -27.08
CA LYS A 251 -2.59 0.38 -27.34
C LYS A 251 -1.75 0.01 -28.57
N GLU A 252 -1.76 0.85 -29.61
CA GLU A 252 -1.09 0.62 -30.89
C GLU A 252 0.30 1.28 -30.93
N THR A 253 0.36 2.60 -30.72
CA THR A 253 1.60 3.38 -30.89
C THR A 253 2.55 3.25 -29.70
N LYS A 254 2.07 2.73 -28.57
CA LYS A 254 2.78 2.68 -27.28
C LYS A 254 3.17 4.05 -26.71
N GLU A 255 2.63 5.14 -27.26
CA GLU A 255 2.82 6.49 -26.72
C GLU A 255 2.24 6.58 -25.30
N GLU A 256 3.01 7.12 -24.35
CA GLU A 256 2.53 7.36 -23.00
C GLU A 256 1.59 8.58 -22.95
N TYR A 257 0.41 8.38 -22.38
CA TYR A 257 -0.54 9.44 -22.08
C TYR A 257 -0.43 9.83 -20.61
N ARG A 258 0.44 10.80 -20.34
CA ARG A 258 0.59 11.36 -18.98
C ARG A 258 -0.62 12.22 -18.60
N VAL A 259 -1.06 12.04 -17.36
CA VAL A 259 -2.27 12.62 -16.76
C VAL A 259 -1.90 13.24 -15.41
N ASP A 260 -2.15 14.53 -15.20
CA ASP A 260 -1.90 15.16 -13.90
C ASP A 260 -3.03 14.83 -12.91
N PHE A 261 -2.86 13.75 -12.15
CA PHE A 261 -3.84 13.32 -11.16
C PHE A 261 -4.00 14.29 -9.97
N HIS A 262 -3.14 15.30 -9.83
CA HIS A 262 -3.23 16.31 -8.78
C HIS A 262 -3.90 17.62 -9.25
N ASP A 263 -4.37 17.67 -10.50
CA ASP A 263 -5.19 18.76 -11.02
C ASP A 263 -6.67 18.33 -11.07
N VAL A 264 -7.54 19.08 -10.39
CA VAL A 264 -8.98 18.81 -10.35
C VAL A 264 -9.63 18.83 -11.75
N ASN A 265 -9.12 19.65 -12.67
CA ASN A 265 -9.66 19.72 -14.04
C ASN A 265 -9.41 18.43 -14.82
N THR A 266 -8.33 17.72 -14.50
CA THR A 266 -8.04 16.41 -15.07
C THR A 266 -9.09 15.38 -14.67
N TRP A 267 -9.57 15.41 -13.42
CA TRP A 267 -10.63 14.54 -12.93
C TRP A 267 -11.98 14.81 -13.61
N ILE A 268 -12.28 16.08 -13.88
CA ILE A 268 -13.46 16.49 -14.67
C ILE A 268 -13.32 15.97 -16.11
N LYS A 269 -12.20 16.30 -16.77
CA LYS A 269 -11.95 15.98 -18.18
C LYS A 269 -12.01 14.48 -18.46
N TYR A 270 -11.37 13.67 -17.62
CA TYR A 270 -11.24 12.23 -17.80
C TYR A 270 -12.23 11.41 -16.98
N ARG A 271 -13.18 12.07 -16.30
CA ARG A 271 -14.27 11.44 -15.56
C ARG A 271 -13.76 10.33 -14.64
N LEU A 272 -12.72 10.66 -13.86
CA LEU A 272 -11.97 9.68 -13.06
C LEU A 272 -12.77 9.16 -11.85
N SER A 273 -13.85 9.84 -11.47
CA SER A 273 -14.78 9.37 -10.45
C SER A 273 -16.21 9.85 -10.73
N PRO A 274 -17.22 8.98 -10.58
CA PRO A 274 -18.64 9.34 -10.73
C PRO A 274 -19.10 10.38 -9.69
N CYS A 275 -18.33 10.58 -8.62
CA CYS A 275 -18.60 11.62 -7.62
C CYS A 275 -18.41 13.04 -8.20
N ILE A 276 -17.71 13.19 -9.32
CA ILE A 276 -17.47 14.47 -9.99
C ILE A 276 -18.22 14.52 -11.33
N GLU A 277 -18.00 13.53 -12.18
CA GLU A 277 -18.63 13.43 -13.51
C GLU A 277 -18.96 11.96 -13.79
N ALA A 278 -20.17 11.69 -14.30
CA ALA A 278 -20.58 10.34 -14.66
C ALA A 278 -19.71 9.81 -15.82
N THR A 279 -19.22 8.57 -15.74
CA THR A 279 -18.41 7.93 -16.78
C THR A 279 -19.16 7.88 -18.13
N LEU A 280 -18.46 8.09 -19.25
CA LEU A 280 -19.08 7.95 -20.57
C LEU A 280 -19.33 6.47 -20.91
N PRO A 281 -20.33 6.15 -21.75
CA PRO A 281 -20.53 4.80 -22.27
C PRO A 281 -19.26 4.27 -22.96
N PRO A 282 -19.07 2.94 -23.09
CA PRO A 282 -17.91 2.38 -23.78
C PRO A 282 -17.67 3.00 -25.16
N LEU A 283 -16.43 3.36 -25.48
CA LEU A 283 -16.08 3.95 -26.78
C LEU A 283 -16.17 2.89 -27.89
N ASN A 284 -15.77 1.65 -27.59
CA ASN A 284 -15.91 0.51 -28.48
C ASN A 284 -16.82 -0.53 -27.84
N PRO A 285 -18.16 -0.40 -27.96
CA PRO A 285 -19.07 -1.41 -27.43
C PRO A 285 -18.74 -2.76 -28.07
N LYS A 286 -18.38 -3.75 -27.24
CA LYS A 286 -18.26 -5.14 -27.68
C LYS A 286 -19.64 -5.55 -28.20
N GLU A 287 -19.75 -5.99 -29.45
CA GLU A 287 -21.00 -6.56 -29.97
C GLU A 287 -21.38 -7.75 -29.10
N SER A 288 -22.44 -7.61 -28.29
CA SER A 288 -23.01 -8.73 -27.55
C SER A 288 -23.58 -9.74 -28.55
N PRO A 289 -23.09 -10.98 -28.60
CA PRO A 289 -23.74 -11.99 -29.41
C PRO A 289 -25.06 -12.36 -28.70
N TYR A 290 -26.17 -11.97 -29.34
CA TYR A 290 -27.56 -12.44 -29.11
C TYR A 290 -28.42 -11.71 -28.05
N ASN A 291 -29.14 -10.69 -28.52
CA ASN A 291 -30.54 -10.47 -28.14
C ASN A 291 -31.45 -11.25 -29.11
N PHE A 292 -31.84 -12.47 -28.76
CA PHE A 292 -33.06 -13.08 -29.29
C PHE A 292 -33.86 -13.69 -28.14
N SER A 293 -34.98 -13.04 -27.84
CA SER A 293 -35.94 -13.42 -26.81
C SER A 293 -36.66 -14.73 -27.12
N SER A 294 -36.80 -15.57 -26.08
CA SER A 294 -37.87 -16.55 -25.82
C SER A 294 -38.09 -17.74 -26.78
N LEU A 295 -37.85 -18.96 -26.29
CA LEU A 295 -38.84 -20.07 -26.13
C LEU A 295 -38.16 -21.44 -25.80
N LEU A 296 -38.12 -21.79 -24.49
CA LEU A 296 -38.20 -23.14 -23.85
C LEU A 296 -37.15 -24.26 -24.19
N PRO A 297 -37.10 -25.39 -23.44
CA PRO A 297 -36.88 -25.58 -22.01
C PRO A 297 -35.71 -26.56 -21.69
N LEU A 298 -35.35 -26.65 -20.40
CA LEU A 298 -34.32 -27.51 -19.79
C LEU A 298 -34.16 -28.92 -20.40
N ARG A 299 -32.91 -29.32 -20.63
CA ARG A 299 -32.45 -30.71 -20.42
C ARG A 299 -31.02 -30.74 -19.88
N SER A 300 -30.89 -31.40 -18.74
CA SER A 300 -29.64 -31.83 -18.13
C SER A 300 -28.88 -32.77 -19.06
N ARG A 301 -27.57 -32.55 -19.21
CA ARG A 301 -26.62 -33.63 -19.50
C ARG A 301 -25.20 -33.23 -19.10
N ALA A 302 -24.66 -34.02 -18.17
CA ALA A 302 -23.25 -34.10 -17.91
C ALA A 302 -22.51 -34.59 -19.16
N SER A 303 -21.35 -34.00 -19.46
CA SER A 303 -20.27 -34.68 -20.16
C SER A 303 -18.96 -33.97 -19.85
N SER A 304 -18.01 -34.73 -19.31
CA SER A 304 -16.62 -34.35 -19.21
C SER A 304 -16.00 -34.31 -20.60
N GLU A 305 -15.20 -33.28 -20.90
CA GLU A 305 -14.15 -33.43 -21.90
C GLU A 305 -12.90 -32.67 -21.46
N LYS A 306 -11.88 -33.47 -21.13
CA LYS A 306 -10.51 -33.07 -20.86
C LYS A 306 -9.91 -32.51 -22.15
N LYS A 307 -9.37 -31.29 -22.11
CA LYS A 307 -8.37 -30.84 -23.07
C LYS A 307 -7.06 -30.57 -22.34
N ASN A 308 -6.14 -31.52 -22.50
CA ASN A 308 -4.75 -31.45 -22.06
C ASN A 308 -4.05 -30.28 -22.76
N SER A 309 -3.63 -29.28 -21.99
CA SER A 309 -2.46 -28.47 -22.33
C SER A 309 -1.38 -28.79 -21.30
N HIS A 310 -0.29 -29.41 -21.74
CA HIS A 310 0.87 -29.72 -20.92
C HIS A 310 1.42 -28.45 -20.27
N VAL A 311 1.17 -28.32 -18.96
CA VAL A 311 1.98 -27.51 -18.04
C VAL A 311 2.71 -28.53 -17.16
N PRO A 312 4.04 -28.42 -16.95
CA PRO A 312 4.77 -29.35 -16.10
C PRO A 312 4.14 -29.39 -14.69
N PRO A 313 4.26 -30.50 -13.94
CA PRO A 313 3.64 -30.63 -12.63
C PRO A 313 4.25 -29.59 -11.69
N SER A 314 3.52 -28.49 -11.48
CA SER A 314 3.83 -27.52 -10.44
C SER A 314 3.73 -28.23 -9.10
N SER A 315 4.69 -28.01 -8.20
CA SER A 315 4.67 -28.63 -6.87
C SER A 315 3.33 -28.33 -6.16
N LEU A 316 2.92 -29.18 -5.22
CA LEU A 316 1.71 -28.89 -4.41
C LEU A 316 1.78 -27.52 -3.73
N ALA A 317 2.99 -27.05 -3.39
CA ALA A 317 3.24 -25.71 -2.87
C ALA A 317 2.94 -24.61 -3.91
N ASP A 318 3.32 -24.81 -5.18
CA ASP A 318 3.02 -23.86 -6.26
C ASP A 318 1.53 -23.79 -6.59
N ALA A 319 0.83 -24.93 -6.53
CA ALA A 319 -0.62 -24.98 -6.73
C ALA A 319 -1.38 -24.30 -5.57
N ALA A 320 -1.01 -24.59 -4.32
CA ALA A 320 -1.57 -23.92 -3.15
C ALA A 320 -1.32 -22.41 -3.19
N ARG A 321 -0.12 -22.00 -3.61
CA ARG A 321 0.24 -20.59 -3.80
C ARG A 321 -0.65 -19.92 -4.85
N ARG A 322 -0.88 -20.52 -6.02
CA ARG A 322 -1.76 -19.95 -7.05
C ARG A 322 -3.20 -19.73 -6.52
N VAL A 323 -3.71 -20.64 -5.70
CA VAL A 323 -5.04 -20.49 -5.07
C VAL A 323 -5.04 -19.36 -4.03
N GLU A 324 -3.97 -19.22 -3.23
CA GLU A 324 -3.81 -18.11 -2.29
C GLU A 324 -3.78 -16.76 -3.04
N LEU A 325 -3.00 -16.67 -4.12
CA LEU A 325 -2.90 -15.45 -4.93
C LEU A 325 -4.22 -15.07 -5.61
N ALA A 326 -4.99 -16.04 -6.10
CA ALA A 326 -6.31 -15.77 -6.68
C ALA A 326 -7.28 -15.20 -5.62
N ARG A 327 -7.20 -15.69 -4.38
CA ARG A 327 -8.03 -15.16 -3.28
C ARG A 327 -7.54 -13.81 -2.76
N GLU A 328 -6.23 -13.57 -2.78
CA GLU A 328 -5.63 -12.26 -2.47
C GLU A 328 -6.07 -11.18 -3.46
N GLY A 329 -6.16 -11.49 -4.77
CA GLY A 329 -6.67 -10.56 -5.79
C GLY A 329 -8.04 -9.99 -5.44
N ASN A 330 -9.00 -10.85 -5.06
CA ASN A 330 -10.37 -10.46 -4.68
C ASN A 330 -10.48 -9.65 -3.37
N LEU A 331 -9.37 -9.41 -2.67
CA LEU A 331 -9.32 -8.68 -1.40
C LEU A 331 -8.52 -7.38 -1.50
N ASN A 332 -7.61 -7.29 -2.46
CA ASN A 332 -6.84 -6.09 -2.73
C ASN A 332 -7.69 -5.10 -3.52
N PRO A 333 -7.52 -3.78 -3.29
CA PRO A 333 -8.01 -2.78 -4.24
C PRO A 333 -7.30 -3.01 -5.58
N GLN A 334 -8.06 -3.24 -6.65
CA GLN A 334 -7.52 -3.51 -7.98
C GLN A 334 -8.32 -2.74 -9.03
N ILE A 335 -7.65 -2.38 -10.13
CA ILE A 335 -8.34 -2.09 -11.38
C ILE A 335 -8.76 -3.44 -11.96
N ASP A 336 -10.06 -3.69 -12.07
CA ASP A 336 -10.58 -4.92 -12.68
C ASP A 336 -10.95 -4.67 -14.15
N GLY A 337 -10.27 -5.36 -15.07
CA GLY A 337 -10.54 -5.25 -16.52
C GLY A 337 -11.70 -6.14 -16.97
N ASN A 338 -12.35 -6.87 -16.06
CA ASN A 338 -13.36 -7.86 -16.38
C ASN A 338 -14.69 -7.56 -15.66
N VAL A 339 -15.30 -6.42 -15.99
CA VAL A 339 -16.69 -6.12 -15.62
C VAL A 339 -17.61 -7.07 -16.39
N HIS A 340 -17.83 -8.28 -15.87
CA HIS A 340 -19.06 -9.00 -16.16
C HIS A 340 -20.18 -8.24 -15.45
N HIS A 341 -20.91 -7.41 -16.21
CA HIS A 341 -22.28 -7.08 -15.86
C HIS A 341 -23.05 -8.40 -15.73
N GLN A 342 -23.11 -8.96 -14.51
CA GLN A 342 -24.14 -9.93 -14.20
C GLN A 342 -25.45 -9.16 -14.20
N ASP A 343 -26.26 -9.40 -15.22
CA ASP A 343 -27.66 -9.02 -15.28
C ASP A 343 -28.41 -9.59 -14.07
N SER A 344 -28.40 -8.87 -12.95
CA SER A 344 -29.38 -9.07 -11.89
C SER A 344 -30.60 -8.20 -12.20
N HIS A 345 -31.45 -8.71 -13.10
CA HIS A 345 -32.84 -8.26 -13.24
C HIS A 345 -33.62 -8.57 -11.96
N GLN A 346 -33.45 -7.77 -10.91
CA GLN A 346 -34.42 -7.65 -9.83
C GLN A 346 -34.57 -6.18 -9.45
N ASN A 347 -35.59 -5.57 -10.07
CA ASN A 347 -36.12 -4.24 -9.77
C ASN A 347 -36.66 -4.21 -8.33
N THR A 348 -35.82 -3.86 -7.35
CA THR A 348 -36.26 -3.20 -6.11
C THR A 348 -35.24 -2.11 -5.74
N PRO A 349 -35.62 -0.82 -5.72
CA PRO A 349 -34.68 0.26 -5.47
C PRO A 349 -34.22 0.29 -4.00
N SER A 350 -32.91 0.23 -3.78
CA SER A 350 -32.30 0.70 -2.54
C SER A 350 -32.28 2.23 -2.55
N PRO A 351 -32.62 2.93 -1.45
CA PRO A 351 -32.65 4.40 -1.41
C PRO A 351 -31.27 5.07 -1.58
N PHE A 352 -30.18 4.30 -1.69
CA PHE A 352 -28.81 4.80 -1.85
C PHE A 352 -28.06 4.28 -3.08
N THR A 353 -28.72 3.52 -3.96
CA THR A 353 -28.14 3.08 -5.24
C THR A 353 -29.23 3.05 -6.30
N LYS A 354 -29.40 4.18 -7.01
CA LYS A 354 -30.19 4.24 -8.25
C LYS A 354 -29.22 4.21 -9.44
N GLY A 355 -29.19 3.08 -10.15
CA GLY A 355 -28.66 2.97 -11.52
C GLY A 355 -27.17 3.26 -11.69
N VAL A 356 -26.73 3.26 -12.96
CA VAL A 356 -25.49 3.93 -13.40
C VAL A 356 -25.41 5.26 -12.65
N PRO A 357 -24.29 5.59 -11.98
CA PRO A 357 -24.21 6.79 -11.17
C PRO A 357 -24.70 8.00 -11.97
N GLY A 358 -25.88 8.50 -11.61
CA GLY A 358 -26.43 9.69 -12.25
C GLY A 358 -25.49 10.86 -12.00
N THR A 359 -25.45 11.81 -12.92
CA THR A 359 -24.68 13.05 -12.75
C THR A 359 -24.98 13.66 -11.37
N PRO A 360 -23.96 13.95 -10.53
CA PRO A 360 -24.17 14.55 -9.23
C PRO A 360 -24.99 15.84 -9.36
N THR A 361 -25.89 16.10 -8.40
CA THR A 361 -26.61 17.39 -8.36
C THR A 361 -25.60 18.54 -8.31
N PRO A 362 -25.90 19.73 -8.87
CA PRO A 362 -24.95 20.84 -8.88
C PRO A 362 -24.35 21.19 -7.50
N PRO A 363 -25.12 21.21 -6.39
CA PRO A 363 -24.55 21.43 -5.06
C PRO A 363 -23.61 20.31 -4.60
N ASN A 364 -23.96 19.04 -4.84
CA ASN A 364 -23.11 17.90 -4.48
C ASN A 364 -21.82 17.91 -5.31
N ARG A 365 -21.91 18.21 -6.61
CA ARG A 365 -20.77 18.34 -7.49
C ARG A 365 -19.82 19.43 -7.00
N ALA A 366 -20.33 20.60 -6.65
CA ALA A 366 -19.52 21.71 -6.12
C ALA A 366 -18.81 21.32 -4.81
N ARG A 367 -19.52 20.67 -3.88
CA ARG A 367 -18.95 20.16 -2.63
C ARG A 367 -17.84 19.13 -2.88
N ASN A 368 -18.08 18.18 -3.78
CA ASN A 368 -17.13 17.12 -4.11
C ASN A 368 -15.87 17.69 -4.79
N LEU A 369 -16.02 18.69 -5.66
CA LEU A 369 -14.89 19.41 -6.27
C LEU A 369 -14.04 20.14 -5.22
N ALA A 370 -14.66 20.88 -4.30
CA ALA A 370 -13.95 21.58 -3.24
C ALA A 370 -13.20 20.61 -2.30
N TYR A 371 -13.81 19.46 -2.00
CA TYR A 371 -13.14 18.38 -1.27
C TYR A 371 -11.94 17.81 -2.04
N LEU A 372 -12.13 17.50 -3.32
CA LEU A 372 -11.10 16.89 -4.16
C LEU A 372 -9.91 17.83 -4.31
N GLU A 373 -10.14 19.09 -4.66
CA GLU A 373 -9.09 20.10 -4.83
C GLU A 373 -8.23 20.23 -3.56
N ARG A 374 -8.87 20.35 -2.39
CA ARG A 374 -8.17 20.40 -1.10
C ARG A 374 -7.39 19.12 -0.83
N THR A 375 -8.02 17.96 -0.99
CA THR A 375 -7.42 16.65 -0.69
C THR A 375 -6.20 16.38 -1.58
N LEU A 376 -6.28 16.70 -2.87
CA LEU A 376 -5.15 16.56 -3.81
C LEU A 376 -3.99 17.48 -3.44
N ALA A 377 -4.27 18.74 -3.07
CA ALA A 377 -3.24 19.68 -2.63
C ALA A 377 -2.54 19.22 -1.34
N GLU A 378 -3.31 18.76 -0.35
CA GLU A 378 -2.77 18.22 0.91
C GLU A 378 -1.95 16.95 0.65
N VAL A 379 -2.45 16.02 -0.15
CA VAL A 379 -1.71 14.79 -0.46
C VAL A 379 -0.41 15.07 -1.21
N LYS A 380 -0.42 16.00 -2.16
CA LYS A 380 0.79 16.44 -2.86
C LYS A 380 1.83 17.00 -1.88
N ARG A 381 1.38 17.81 -0.90
CA ARG A 381 2.26 18.30 0.17
C ARG A 381 2.81 17.15 1.03
N PHE A 382 1.94 16.25 1.49
CA PHE A 382 2.35 15.09 2.29
C PHE A 382 3.44 14.27 1.57
N ARG A 383 3.25 14.00 0.28
CA ARG A 383 4.21 13.24 -0.52
C ARG A 383 5.57 13.92 -0.62
N ALA A 384 5.59 15.24 -0.85
CA ALA A 384 6.82 16.04 -0.83
C ALA A 384 7.51 15.96 0.54
N GLU A 385 6.75 16.01 1.64
CA GLU A 385 7.26 15.90 3.00
C GLU A 385 7.79 14.49 3.35
N THR A 386 7.40 13.46 2.59
CA THR A 386 7.94 12.08 2.73
C THR A 386 9.26 11.85 1.98
N GLN A 387 9.74 12.84 1.22
CA GLN A 387 11.01 12.72 0.49
C GLN A 387 12.21 12.83 1.42
N TYR A 388 13.36 12.37 0.95
CA TYR A 388 14.60 12.37 1.69
C TYR A 388 15.01 13.78 2.16
N LYS A 389 15.47 13.90 3.42
CA LYS A 389 16.00 15.14 4.01
C LYS A 389 17.50 14.98 4.28
N PRO A 390 18.39 15.59 3.47
CA PRO A 390 19.85 15.46 3.62
C PRO A 390 20.37 15.79 5.02
N ALA A 391 19.81 16.82 5.66
CA ALA A 391 20.17 17.24 7.01
C ALA A 391 20.04 16.10 8.06
N HIS A 392 19.10 15.17 7.88
CA HIS A 392 18.93 14.03 8.78
C HIS A 392 20.05 12.98 8.63
N THR A 393 20.57 12.79 7.42
CA THR A 393 21.76 11.94 7.19
C THR A 393 23.02 12.62 7.69
N GLU A 394 23.19 13.91 7.39
CA GLU A 394 24.32 14.70 7.87
C GLU A 394 24.41 14.69 9.40
N ALA A 395 23.28 14.72 10.09
CA ALA A 395 23.22 14.61 11.55
C ALA A 395 23.30 13.15 12.07
N ASN A 396 23.31 12.15 11.19
CA ASN A 396 23.19 10.71 11.51
C ASN A 396 21.97 10.40 12.39
N VAL A 397 20.81 10.98 12.08
CA VAL A 397 19.57 10.75 12.84
C VAL A 397 18.57 9.84 12.13
N TYR A 398 18.66 9.65 10.81
CA TYR A 398 17.83 8.64 10.15
C TYR A 398 18.07 7.25 10.75
N PRO A 399 17.01 6.53 11.15
CA PRO A 399 17.18 5.18 11.68
C PRO A 399 17.68 4.25 10.57
N PRO A 400 18.28 3.11 10.92
CA PRO A 400 18.60 2.07 9.93
C PRO A 400 17.32 1.60 9.21
N LEU A 401 17.34 1.61 7.87
CA LEU A 401 16.19 1.29 7.02
C LEU A 401 16.38 -0.03 6.27
N GLY A 402 15.34 -0.86 6.26
CA GLY A 402 15.23 -2.07 5.45
C GLY A 402 13.97 -2.07 4.58
N VAL A 403 13.98 -2.84 3.50
CA VAL A 403 12.86 -3.00 2.56
C VAL A 403 12.63 -4.49 2.29
N ILE A 404 11.37 -4.92 2.37
CA ILE A 404 10.91 -6.21 1.85
C ILE A 404 10.05 -5.94 0.62
N TYR A 405 10.36 -6.59 -0.51
CA TYR A 405 9.64 -6.43 -1.78
C TYR A 405 9.45 -7.77 -2.50
N SER A 406 8.53 -7.83 -3.46
CA SER A 406 8.32 -9.00 -4.34
C SER A 406 8.50 -8.63 -5.81
N LYS A 407 8.81 -9.64 -6.64
CA LYS A 407 8.84 -9.58 -8.10
C LYS A 407 8.02 -10.72 -8.73
N GLU A 408 7.34 -11.52 -7.92
CA GLU A 408 6.76 -12.79 -8.33
C GLU A 408 5.38 -12.68 -8.97
N ILE A 409 4.67 -11.58 -8.73
CA ILE A 409 3.26 -11.46 -9.10
C ILE A 409 3.10 -10.36 -10.15
N PRO A 410 2.46 -10.67 -11.30
CA PRO A 410 2.08 -9.67 -12.27
C PRO A 410 1.30 -8.54 -11.58
N THR A 411 1.79 -7.33 -11.72
CA THR A 411 1.25 -6.15 -11.04
C THR A 411 0.94 -5.09 -12.08
N VAL A 412 -0.23 -4.48 -12.00
CA VAL A 412 -0.65 -3.46 -12.96
C VAL A 412 0.33 -2.28 -12.90
N SER A 413 0.78 -1.87 -14.08
CA SER A 413 1.78 -0.83 -14.26
C SER A 413 1.29 0.34 -15.09
N ALA A 414 0.34 0.09 -15.99
CA ALA A 414 -0.34 1.07 -16.82
C ALA A 414 -1.61 0.44 -17.43
N VAL A 415 -2.35 1.24 -18.17
CA VAL A 415 -3.60 0.89 -18.84
C VAL A 415 -3.48 1.25 -20.32
N ASN A 416 -3.74 0.29 -21.21
CA ASN A 416 -3.78 0.52 -22.65
C ASN A 416 -5.13 1.11 -23.05
N VAL A 417 -5.12 2.28 -23.67
CA VAL A 417 -6.30 2.94 -24.24
C VAL A 417 -6.11 3.17 -25.74
N SER A 418 -7.19 3.26 -26.51
CA SER A 418 -7.13 3.52 -27.96
C SER A 418 -6.73 4.98 -28.27
N SER A 419 -7.16 5.91 -27.41
CA SER A 419 -6.90 7.35 -27.56
C SER A 419 -6.93 8.05 -26.20
N ARG A 420 -6.55 9.34 -26.15
CA ARG A 420 -6.69 10.15 -24.92
C ARG A 420 -8.16 10.34 -24.52
N GLU A 421 -9.06 10.38 -25.49
CA GLU A 421 -10.50 10.49 -25.24
C GLU A 421 -11.04 9.24 -24.52
N ALA A 422 -10.56 8.06 -24.91
CA ALA A 422 -10.99 6.77 -24.35
C ALA A 422 -10.84 6.67 -22.82
N ILE A 423 -9.95 7.47 -22.19
CA ILE A 423 -9.77 7.51 -20.73
C ILE A 423 -11.08 7.87 -20.01
N ALA A 424 -11.95 8.67 -20.63
CA ALA A 424 -13.23 9.10 -20.05
C ALA A 424 -14.37 8.06 -20.17
N HIS A 425 -14.15 6.95 -20.87
CA HIS A 425 -15.16 5.94 -21.20
C HIS A 425 -15.10 4.70 -20.30
N ALA A 426 -16.22 4.01 -20.13
CA ALA A 426 -16.34 2.87 -19.20
C ALA A 426 -15.35 1.72 -19.50
N ASP A 427 -14.94 1.56 -20.76
CA ASP A 427 -13.99 0.55 -21.22
C ASP A 427 -12.50 0.95 -21.07
N ALA A 428 -12.21 2.10 -20.43
CA ALA A 428 -10.85 2.62 -20.29
C ALA A 428 -9.89 1.64 -19.59
N TYR A 429 -10.39 0.81 -18.68
CA TYR A 429 -9.59 -0.06 -17.81
C TYR A 429 -9.60 -1.55 -18.22
N ASP A 430 -10.20 -1.89 -19.36
CA ASP A 430 -10.32 -3.27 -19.85
C ASP A 430 -8.98 -3.92 -20.23
N ASN A 431 -7.95 -3.14 -20.54
CA ASN A 431 -6.68 -3.63 -21.07
C ASN A 431 -5.50 -3.14 -20.24
N LEU A 432 -5.10 -3.96 -19.27
CA LEU A 432 -4.06 -3.64 -18.30
C LEU A 432 -2.66 -4.07 -18.79
N ILE A 433 -1.66 -3.26 -18.49
CA ILE A 433 -0.24 -3.58 -18.70
C ILE A 433 0.34 -4.02 -17.36
N PHE A 434 0.99 -5.18 -17.33
CA PHE A 434 1.57 -5.75 -16.12
C PHE A 434 3.10 -5.66 -16.11
N GLY A 435 3.66 -5.45 -14.92
CA GLY A 435 5.09 -5.55 -14.62
C GLY A 435 5.35 -6.46 -13.41
N ALA A 436 6.62 -6.61 -13.05
CA ALA A 436 7.01 -7.42 -11.90
C ALA A 436 6.74 -6.69 -10.58
N GLY A 437 6.00 -7.32 -9.66
CA GLY A 437 5.70 -6.79 -8.34
C GLY A 437 5.12 -7.82 -7.38
N ASP A 438 4.27 -7.37 -6.46
CA ASP A 438 3.62 -8.18 -5.42
C ASP A 438 2.11 -8.37 -5.63
N GLY A 439 1.58 -7.97 -6.79
CA GLY A 439 0.15 -8.03 -7.15
C GLY A 439 -0.60 -6.72 -6.90
N VAL A 440 0.02 -5.77 -6.19
CA VAL A 440 -0.52 -4.43 -5.92
C VAL A 440 0.53 -3.36 -6.24
N VAL A 441 1.74 -3.54 -5.74
CA VAL A 441 2.86 -2.60 -5.85
C VAL A 441 3.95 -3.20 -6.73
N LEU A 442 4.33 -2.45 -7.76
CA LEU A 442 5.45 -2.82 -8.62
C LEU A 442 6.74 -2.86 -7.80
N SER A 443 7.62 -3.81 -8.11
CA SER A 443 8.89 -4.00 -7.41
C SER A 443 9.78 -2.75 -7.36
N ARG A 444 9.76 -1.95 -8.44
CA ARG A 444 10.49 -0.67 -8.52
C ARG A 444 9.88 0.40 -7.62
N GLU A 445 8.56 0.38 -7.45
CA GLU A 445 7.80 1.36 -6.64
C GLU A 445 7.81 0.97 -5.15
N ALA A 446 8.17 -0.27 -4.82
CA ALA A 446 8.34 -0.73 -3.44
C ALA A 446 9.69 -0.32 -2.82
N GLN A 447 10.56 0.36 -3.57
CA GLN A 447 11.85 0.85 -3.09
C GLN A 447 11.69 2.18 -2.35
N LEU A 448 12.69 2.56 -1.54
CA LEU A 448 12.72 3.90 -0.96
C LEU A 448 12.95 4.97 -2.03
N PRO A 449 12.44 6.20 -1.82
CA PRO A 449 12.76 7.33 -2.68
C PRO A 449 14.27 7.61 -2.76
N GLU A 450 14.68 8.33 -3.79
CA GLU A 450 16.06 8.74 -3.99
C GLU A 450 16.61 9.50 -2.75
N GLY A 451 17.88 9.25 -2.43
CA GLY A 451 18.59 9.82 -1.29
C GLY A 451 18.52 9.01 0.00
N TYR A 452 17.48 8.18 0.21
CA TYR A 452 17.45 7.25 1.33
C TYR A 452 18.44 6.10 1.15
N GLU A 453 19.17 5.76 2.23
CA GLU A 453 20.11 4.64 2.23
C GLU A 453 19.56 3.44 3.00
N LEU A 454 19.60 2.26 2.37
CA LEU A 454 19.30 1.00 3.04
C LEU A 454 20.54 0.50 3.79
N VAL A 455 20.33 -0.12 4.95
CA VAL A 455 21.42 -0.82 5.62
C VAL A 455 21.92 -1.99 4.77
N ASN A 456 23.19 -2.36 4.94
CA ASN A 456 23.75 -3.54 4.29
C ASN A 456 22.87 -4.78 4.57
N ASN A 457 22.52 -5.51 3.51
CA ASN A 457 21.57 -6.65 3.52
C ASN A 457 20.13 -6.29 3.94
N GLY A 458 19.77 -5.00 3.97
CA GLY A 458 18.43 -4.52 4.32
C GLY A 458 17.42 -4.63 3.18
N LEU A 459 17.86 -4.89 1.95
CA LEU A 459 16.99 -5.13 0.80
C LEU A 459 16.69 -6.64 0.67
N VAL A 460 15.49 -7.04 1.05
CA VAL A 460 15.06 -8.44 1.12
C VAL A 460 13.95 -8.71 0.10
N ARG A 461 14.13 -9.76 -0.71
CA ARG A 461 13.12 -10.22 -1.66
C ARG A 461 12.30 -11.35 -1.04
N THR A 462 10.97 -11.24 -1.07
CA THR A 462 10.03 -12.32 -0.76
C THR A 462 9.39 -12.88 -2.02
N ARG A 463 8.80 -14.08 -1.91
CA ARG A 463 7.95 -14.68 -2.95
C ARG A 463 6.45 -14.55 -2.68
N ARG A 464 6.06 -13.95 -1.57
CA ARG A 464 4.66 -13.74 -1.18
C ARG A 464 4.04 -12.59 -1.99
N GLY A 465 2.71 -12.58 -2.04
CA GLY A 465 1.94 -11.45 -2.56
C GLY A 465 1.75 -10.38 -1.51
N HIS A 466 1.26 -9.22 -1.95
CA HIS A 466 1.20 -7.99 -1.15
C HIS A 466 0.57 -8.20 0.22
N LEU A 467 -0.56 -8.92 0.29
CA LEU A 467 -1.29 -9.18 1.53
C LEU A 467 -0.54 -10.09 2.50
N THR A 468 0.32 -10.98 2.00
CA THR A 468 0.89 -12.09 2.79
C THR A 468 2.39 -11.97 3.01
N MET A 469 2.99 -10.82 2.67
CA MET A 469 4.42 -10.55 2.83
C MET A 469 4.90 -10.67 4.28
N LEU A 470 4.10 -10.19 5.24
CA LEU A 470 4.43 -10.27 6.66
C LEU A 470 4.35 -11.71 7.22
N GLY A 471 3.67 -12.61 6.50
CA GLY A 471 3.68 -14.05 6.79
C GLY A 471 4.97 -14.76 6.37
N ASP A 472 5.86 -14.11 5.60
CA ASP A 472 7.19 -14.62 5.26
C ASP A 472 8.18 -14.39 6.40
N LEU A 473 8.10 -15.24 7.43
CA LEU A 473 8.92 -15.12 8.63
C LEU A 473 10.45 -15.11 8.35
N PRO A 474 10.99 -15.91 7.42
CA PRO A 474 12.39 -15.79 7.01
C PRO A 474 12.73 -14.41 6.44
N ALA A 475 11.93 -13.87 5.53
CA ALA A 475 12.17 -12.54 4.97
C ALA A 475 12.11 -11.44 6.04
N VAL A 476 11.12 -11.51 6.93
CA VAL A 476 11.01 -10.59 8.08
C VAL A 476 12.25 -10.68 8.97
N GLY A 477 12.68 -11.90 9.33
CA GLY A 477 13.88 -12.09 10.15
C GLY A 477 15.15 -11.54 9.50
N LYS A 478 15.36 -11.76 8.19
CA LYS A 478 16.49 -11.19 7.42
C LYS A 478 16.51 -9.67 7.49
N ALA A 479 15.35 -9.02 7.28
CA ALA A 479 15.25 -7.57 7.29
C ALA A 479 15.47 -6.98 8.71
N LEU A 480 14.87 -7.59 9.73
CA LEU A 480 15.06 -7.18 11.12
C LEU A 480 16.53 -7.33 11.56
N GLU A 481 17.18 -8.45 11.23
CA GLU A 481 18.59 -8.66 11.53
C GLU A 481 19.47 -7.55 10.94
N ALA A 482 19.24 -7.20 9.67
CA ALA A 482 19.99 -6.17 8.98
C ALA A 482 19.85 -4.80 9.67
N VAL A 483 18.62 -4.41 10.00
CA VAL A 483 18.30 -3.13 10.66
C VAL A 483 18.88 -3.07 12.08
N ILE A 484 18.72 -4.13 12.88
CA ILE A 484 19.29 -4.23 14.24
C ILE A 484 20.82 -4.14 14.19
N ARG A 485 21.46 -4.82 13.23
CA ARG A 485 22.90 -4.74 13.02
C ARG A 485 23.33 -3.32 12.63
N GLY A 486 22.57 -2.65 11.75
CA GLY A 486 22.80 -1.24 11.39
C GLY A 486 22.76 -0.33 12.62
N ARG A 487 21.75 -0.49 13.48
CA ARG A 487 21.62 0.28 14.73
C ARG A 487 22.83 0.07 15.64
N ARG A 488 23.26 -1.19 15.81
CA ARG A 488 24.42 -1.53 16.66
C ARG A 488 25.73 -0.87 16.20
N LYS A 489 25.87 -0.69 14.87
CA LYS A 489 27.00 0.02 14.23
C LYS A 489 26.92 1.55 14.36
N GLY A 490 25.84 2.10 14.92
CA GLY A 490 25.71 3.52 15.22
C GLY A 490 24.85 4.32 14.24
N ILE A 491 24.16 3.66 13.31
CA ILE A 491 23.24 4.35 12.38
C ILE A 491 22.04 4.93 13.16
N GLY A 492 21.72 6.21 12.90
CA GLY A 492 20.59 6.92 13.48
C GLY A 492 20.74 7.34 14.95
N MET A 493 21.96 7.26 15.50
CA MET A 493 22.21 7.57 16.91
C MET A 493 22.58 9.04 17.15
N GLY A 494 22.80 9.80 16.08
CA GLY A 494 23.43 11.11 16.14
C GLY A 494 24.94 11.03 16.40
N HIS A 495 25.69 12.02 15.90
CA HIS A 495 27.17 12.04 16.05
C HIS A 495 27.66 12.09 17.49
N ALA A 496 26.93 12.79 18.38
CA ALA A 496 27.32 12.94 19.78
C ALA A 496 27.31 11.60 20.53
N VAL A 497 26.28 10.79 20.33
CA VAL A 497 26.14 9.47 20.98
C VAL A 497 27.14 8.47 20.40
N GLN A 498 27.40 8.53 19.10
CA GLN A 498 28.39 7.67 18.44
C GLN A 498 29.81 7.92 18.96
N LYS A 499 30.22 9.18 19.13
CA LYS A 499 31.52 9.55 19.72
C LYS A 499 31.65 9.08 21.17
N ALA A 500 30.60 9.22 21.99
CA ALA A 500 30.58 8.74 23.36
C ALA A 500 30.74 7.20 23.45
N LYS A 501 30.11 6.45 22.54
CA LYS A 501 30.24 4.99 22.46
C LYS A 501 31.64 4.55 22.02
N ALA A 502 32.22 5.21 21.02
CA ALA A 502 33.57 4.94 20.55
C ALA A 502 34.64 5.25 21.62
N GLY A 503 34.43 6.31 22.43
CA GLY A 503 35.29 6.64 23.57
C GLY A 503 35.26 5.56 24.66
N ARG A 504 34.09 5.02 25.00
CA ARG A 504 33.95 3.95 26.01
C ARG A 504 34.57 2.62 25.59
N SER A 505 34.45 2.24 24.31
CA SER A 505 35.09 1.00 23.81
C SER A 505 36.62 1.07 23.86
N ARG A 506 37.23 2.24 23.60
CA ARG A 506 38.68 2.43 23.69
C ARG A 506 39.23 2.37 25.12
N VAL A 507 38.42 2.72 26.12
CA VAL A 507 38.78 2.67 27.54
C VAL A 507 38.58 1.26 28.13
N ALA A 508 37.76 0.41 27.52
CA ALA A 508 37.57 -0.98 27.94
C ALA A 508 38.60 -1.96 27.34
N GLU A 509 39.34 -1.53 26.31
CA GLU A 509 40.42 -2.29 25.67
C GLU A 509 41.83 -1.85 26.14
N ALA A 510 41.90 -0.86 27.03
CA ALA A 510 43.11 -0.39 27.71
C ALA A 510 43.05 -0.79 29.18
#